data_AF-A0A7R9LYV4-F1
#
_entry.id   AF-A0A7R9LYV4-F1
#
_cell.length_a   1.000
_cell.length_b   1.000
_cell.length_c   1.000
_cell.angle_alpha   90.00
_cell.angle_beta   90.00
_cell.angle_gamma   90.00
#
_symmetry.space_group_name_H-M   'P 1'
#
loop_
_entity.id
_entity.type
_entity.pdbx_description
1 polymer ?
#
loop_
_entity_poly.entity_id
_entity_poly.type
_entity_poly.pdbx_seq_one_letter_code
_entity_poly.pdbx_strand_id
1 'polypeptide(L)'
;MSLLLHKYNICRKIDNYLRREIKLFYIFDDIRGNNILFVTSDDSVYALGSNRWAQLGLGHNEPIEAPVLIPELCHQNIHYSGWLATNGEN
;
A
#
# COMPACT_ATOMS: atom_id res chain seq x y z
N MET A 1 -13.02 -6.48 2.23
CA MET A 1 -11.77 -5.69 2.48
C MET A 1 -12.00 -4.42 3.30
N SER A 2 -13.05 -3.63 3.03
CA SER A 2 -13.35 -2.33 3.69
C SER A 2 -13.14 -2.28 5.22
N LEU A 3 -13.65 -3.24 6.00
CA LEU A 3 -13.56 -3.20 7.48
C LEU A 3 -12.12 -3.31 8.01
N LEU A 4 -11.23 -4.05 7.34
CA LEU A 4 -9.85 -4.26 7.79
C LEU A 4 -9.03 -2.96 7.77
N LEU A 5 -9.27 -2.11 6.77
CA LEU A 5 -8.54 -0.84 6.61
C LEU A 5 -8.86 0.16 7.73
N HIS A 6 -10.06 0.12 8.32
CA HIS A 6 -10.46 1.03 9.40
C HIS A 6 -9.66 0.84 10.69
N LYS A 7 -8.99 -0.30 10.85
CA LYS A 7 -8.09 -0.58 11.98
C LYS A 7 -6.86 0.33 11.96
N TYR A 8 -6.44 0.81 10.80
CA TYR A 8 -5.20 1.56 10.63
C TYR A 8 -5.49 3.04 10.42
N ASN A 9 -4.98 3.89 11.30
CA ASN A 9 -5.24 5.33 11.27
C ASN A 9 -4.85 6.00 9.95
N ILE A 10 -3.75 5.56 9.32
CA ILE A 10 -3.30 6.10 8.04
C ILE A 10 -4.33 5.92 6.92
N CYS A 11 -5.11 4.84 6.94
CA CYS A 11 -6.15 4.58 5.95
C CYS A 11 -7.34 5.56 6.04
N ARG A 12 -7.46 6.32 7.14
CA ARG A 12 -8.47 7.39 7.28
C ARG A 12 -8.19 8.59 6.38
N LYS A 13 -6.93 8.78 5.95
CA LYS A 13 -6.53 9.84 5.01
C LYS A 13 -6.80 9.49 3.54
N ILE A 14 -7.13 8.22 3.25
CA ILE A 14 -7.50 7.75 1.90
C ILE A 14 -9.00 8.01 1.72
N ASP A 15 -9.43 8.64 0.62
CA ASP A 15 -10.85 8.88 0.38
C ASP A 15 -11.65 7.57 0.20
N ASN A 16 -12.97 7.64 0.38
CA ASN A 16 -13.81 6.44 0.37
C ASN A 16 -13.90 5.75 -0.99
N TYR A 17 -13.74 6.46 -2.10
CA TYR A 17 -13.76 5.87 -3.43
C TYR A 17 -12.49 5.05 -3.64
N LEU A 18 -11.33 5.67 -3.46
CA LEU A 18 -10.04 4.99 -3.62
C LEU A 18 -9.87 3.84 -2.63
N ARG A 19 -10.32 4.02 -1.38
CA ARG A 19 -10.25 2.98 -0.34
C ARG A 19 -11.04 1.72 -0.71
N ARG A 20 -12.13 1.83 -1.48
CA ARG A 20 -12.94 0.69 -1.93
C ARG A 20 -12.23 -0.13 -3.01
N GLU A 21 -11.32 0.49 -3.75
CA GLU A 21 -10.58 -0.16 -4.82
C GLU A 21 -9.33 -0.91 -4.31
N ILE A 22 -8.91 -0.71 -3.06
CA ILE A 22 -7.71 -1.36 -2.50
C ILE A 22 -7.87 -2.89 -2.48
N LYS A 23 -7.01 -3.57 -3.25
CA LYS A 23 -6.91 -5.03 -3.35
C LYS A 23 -5.78 -5.58 -2.47
N LEU A 24 -4.63 -4.90 -2.45
CA LEU A 24 -3.45 -5.27 -1.67
C LEU A 24 -2.91 -4.02 -0.98
N PHE A 25 -2.35 -4.18 0.21
CA PHE A 25 -1.71 -3.09 0.92
C PHE A 25 -0.60 -3.60 1.85
N TYR A 26 0.37 -2.75 2.09
CA TYR A 26 1.45 -2.95 3.04
C TYR A 26 1.58 -1.70 3.91
N ILE A 27 1.38 -1.86 5.21
CA ILE A 27 1.50 -0.78 6.21
C ILE A 27 2.74 -1.05 7.04
N PHE A 28 3.56 -0.02 7.21
CA PHE A 28 4.85 -0.09 7.87
C PHE A 28 5.20 1.25 8.49
N ASP A 29 5.96 1.19 9.58
CA ASP A 29 6.19 2.33 10.45
C ASP A 29 7.68 2.69 10.50
N ASP A 30 7.96 3.97 10.68
CA ASP A 30 9.27 4.46 11.09
C ASP A 30 9.15 5.31 12.37
N ILE A 31 10.28 5.84 12.84
CA ILE A 31 10.33 6.74 14.02
C ILE A 31 9.55 8.06 13.85
N ARG A 32 9.09 8.38 12.64
CA ARG A 32 8.35 9.60 12.30
C ARG A 32 6.86 9.35 12.02
N GLY A 33 6.45 8.11 11.74
CA GLY A 33 5.05 7.75 11.63
C GLY A 33 4.77 6.55 10.73
N ASN A 34 3.50 6.37 10.41
CA ASN A 34 3.03 5.29 9.56
C ASN A 34 3.22 5.63 8.07
N ASN A 35 3.39 4.58 7.27
CA ASN A 35 3.47 4.62 5.82
C ASN A 35 2.60 3.49 5.26
N ILE A 36 2.08 3.69 4.05
CA ILE A 36 1.33 2.67 3.34
C ILE A 36 1.68 2.70 1.85
N LEU A 37 1.88 1.50 1.30
CA LEU A 37 1.83 1.23 -0.13
C LEU A 37 0.59 0.39 -0.39
N PHE A 38 -0.15 0.69 -1.46
CA PHE A 38 -1.33 -0.09 -1.79
C PHE A 38 -1.56 -0.19 -3.30
N VAL A 39 -2.20 -1.29 -3.70
CA VAL A 39 -2.55 -1.62 -5.07
C VAL A 39 -4.06 -1.64 -5.19
N THR A 40 -4.59 -0.94 -6.19
CA THR A 40 -6.02 -0.91 -6.50
C THR A 40 -6.43 -2.04 -7.45
N SER A 41 -7.73 -2.21 -7.63
CA SER A 41 -8.35 -3.24 -8.47
C SER A 41 -7.95 -3.14 -9.95
N ASP A 42 -7.62 -1.93 -10.41
CA ASP A 42 -7.14 -1.60 -11.76
C ASP A 42 -5.60 -1.68 -11.91
N ASP A 43 -4.91 -2.26 -10.91
CA ASP A 43 -3.45 -2.39 -10.85
C ASP A 43 -2.68 -1.06 -10.80
N SER A 44 -3.33 0.01 -10.33
CA SER A 44 -2.65 1.26 -9.96
C SER A 44 -2.01 1.15 -8.57
N VAL A 45 -0.83 1.75 -8.41
CA VAL A 45 -0.06 1.71 -7.16
C VAL A 45 0.03 3.09 -6.55
N TYR A 46 -0.26 3.18 -5.25
CA TYR A 46 -0.26 4.43 -4.50
C TYR A 46 0.59 4.34 -3.24
N ALA A 47 1.09 5.50 -2.82
CA ALA A 47 1.81 5.70 -1.57
C ALA A 47 1.22 6.83 -0.73
N LEU A 48 1.38 6.73 0.59
CA LEU A 48 0.96 7.73 1.57
C LEU A 48 1.78 7.57 2.85
N GLY A 49 2.19 8.67 3.49
CA GLY A 49 2.82 8.63 4.81
C GLY A 49 4.03 9.54 5.00
N SER A 50 4.79 9.26 6.06
CA SER A 50 5.96 10.02 6.54
C SER A 50 7.08 10.17 5.49
N ASN A 51 7.40 9.10 4.76
CA ASN A 51 8.45 9.07 3.72
C ASN A 51 9.86 9.57 4.15
N ARG A 52 10.15 9.66 5.45
CA ARG A 52 11.39 10.30 5.95
C ARG A 52 12.69 9.72 5.41
N TRP A 53 12.67 8.43 5.08
CA TRP A 53 13.78 7.65 4.57
C TRP A 53 13.62 7.29 3.09
N ALA A 54 12.79 8.03 2.35
CA ALA A 54 12.42 7.75 0.96
C ALA A 54 11.78 6.36 0.77
N GLN A 55 11.18 5.79 1.83
CA GLN A 55 10.66 4.44 1.86
C GLN A 55 9.38 4.24 1.03
N LEU A 56 8.78 5.32 0.54
CA LEU A 56 7.66 5.26 -0.41
C LEU A 56 8.12 5.06 -1.85
N GLY A 57 9.42 5.20 -2.16
CA GLY A 57 9.94 4.98 -3.51
C GLY A 57 9.66 6.11 -4.51
N LEU A 58 9.45 7.34 -4.03
CA LEU A 58 9.05 8.50 -4.86
C LEU A 58 10.23 9.33 -5.40
N GLY A 59 11.47 8.90 -5.19
CA GLY A 59 12.67 9.65 -5.57
C GLY A 59 12.99 10.86 -4.68
N HIS A 60 12.20 11.09 -3.63
CA HIS A 60 12.41 12.11 -2.60
C HIS A 60 11.97 11.58 -1.22
N ASN A 61 12.27 12.33 -0.16
CA ASN A 61 11.96 11.99 1.23
C ASN A 61 10.93 12.93 1.90
N GLU A 62 10.32 13.83 1.13
CA GLU A 62 9.20 14.64 1.62
C GLU A 62 7.97 13.79 1.96
N PRO A 63 7.25 14.11 3.06
CA PRO A 63 6.05 13.40 3.47
C PRO A 63 4.90 13.58 2.49
N ILE A 64 4.05 12.57 2.41
CA ILE A 64 2.87 12.52 1.55
C ILE A 64 1.62 12.51 2.43
N GLU A 65 0.81 13.56 2.31
CA GLU A 65 -0.38 13.76 3.15
C GLU A 65 -1.68 13.23 2.51
N ALA A 66 -1.68 13.01 1.20
CA ALA A 66 -2.79 12.40 0.45
C ALA A 66 -2.22 11.37 -0.54
N PRO A 67 -2.94 10.28 -0.84
CA PRO A 67 -2.44 9.23 -1.72
C PRO A 67 -1.89 9.77 -3.04
N VAL A 68 -0.64 9.41 -3.36
CA VAL A 68 0.01 9.76 -4.62
C VAL A 68 0.24 8.50 -5.45
N LEU A 69 -0.04 8.59 -6.75
CA LEU A 69 0.21 7.51 -7.71
C LEU A 69 1.73 7.32 -7.87
N ILE A 70 2.17 6.07 -8.03
CA ILE A 70 3.53 5.70 -8.45
C ILE A 70 3.44 5.10 -9.86
N PRO A 71 3.53 5.92 -10.93
CA PRO A 71 3.31 5.46 -12.30
C PRO A 71 4.21 4.29 -12.71
N GLU A 72 5.44 4.27 -12.21
CA GLU A 72 6.45 3.25 -12.54
C GLU A 72 6.09 1.85 -12.03
N LEU A 73 5.20 1.76 -11.02
CA LEU A 73 4.75 0.50 -10.44
C LEU A 73 3.36 0.08 -10.91
N CYS A 74 2.64 0.94 -11.62
CA CYS A 74 1.32 0.61 -12.17
C CYS A 74 1.44 -0.47 -13.26
N HIS A 75 0.43 -1.33 -13.31
CA HIS A 75 0.28 -2.38 -14.33
C HIS A 75 1.43 -3.41 -14.36
N GLN A 76 2.18 -3.53 -13.26
CA GLN A 76 3.28 -4.49 -13.11
C GLN A 76 2.82 -5.87 -12.60
N ASN A 77 1.50 -6.09 -12.48
CA ASN A 77 0.91 -7.32 -11.94
C ASN A 77 1.44 -7.63 -10.53
N ILE A 78 1.40 -6.64 -9.63
CA ILE A 78 1.85 -6.82 -8.25
C ILE A 78 0.87 -7.74 -7.53
N HIS A 79 1.39 -8.87 -7.04
CA HIS A 79 0.60 -9.87 -6.33
C HIS A 79 1.37 -10.43 -5.14
N TYR A 80 0.62 -10.81 -4.11
CA TYR A 80 1.16 -11.58 -3.01
C TYR A 80 1.37 -13.04 -3.47
N SER A 81 2.62 -13.50 -3.51
CA SER A 81 2.96 -14.91 -3.69
C SER A 81 3.26 -15.54 -2.33
N GLY A 82 2.25 -16.11 -1.69
CA GLY A 82 2.45 -16.96 -0.53
C GLY A 82 2.95 -18.33 -0.95
N TRP A 83 3.86 -18.93 -0.18
CA TRP A 83 4.09 -20.37 -0.25
C TRP A 83 2.83 -21.10 0.19
N LEU A 84 2.09 -21.69 -0.74
CA LEU A 84 1.18 -22.77 -0.40
C LEU A 84 2.06 -24.01 -0.29
N ALA A 85 2.39 -24.42 0.93
CA ALA A 85 2.82 -25.80 1.14
C ALA A 85 1.65 -26.69 0.74
N THR A 86 1.62 -27.14 -0.51
CA THR A 86 0.82 -28.31 -0.86
C THR A 86 1.40 -29.43 -0.03
N ASN A 87 0.66 -29.92 0.97
CA ASN A 87 1.01 -31.12 1.70
C ASN A 87 1.33 -32.20 0.65
N GLY A 88 2.61 -32.53 0.50
CA GLY A 88 3.05 -33.61 -0.35
C GLY A 88 2.55 -34.91 0.27
N GLU A 89 1.41 -35.38 -0.20
CA GLU A 89 1.10 -36.81 -0.16
C GLU A 89 2.04 -37.48 -1.18
N ASN A 90 3.01 -38.22 -0.66
CA ASN A 90 3.57 -39.46 -1.23
C ASN A 90 4.30 -40.21 -0.11
#